data_AF-A0A838QKG2-F1
#
_entry.id   AF-A0A838QKG2-F1
#
_cell.length_a   1.000
_cell.length_b   1.000
_cell.length_c   1.000
_cell.angle_alpha   90.00
_cell.angle_beta   90.00
_cell.angle_gamma   90.00
#
_symmetry.space_group_name_H-M   'P 1'
#
loop_
_entity.id
_entity.type
_entity.pdbx_description
1 polymer ?
#
loop_
_entity_poly.entity_id
_entity_poly.type
_entity_poly.pdbx_seq_one_letter_code
_entity_poly.pdbx_strand_id
1 'polypeptide(L)'
;MTMHTRLWIAALLAATPILALSPVAFPGERNPGCVRPDPSSRYNLRLFTSLMRRKDDNARATLVTYSVPRVSARDVQAVTEPVLCARASVAYGKALRDETPGRRVHILRVGNRFIVMDPEYKVDQYHRAVTFDSTFSKALAVIAE
;
A
#
# COMPACT_ATOMS: atom_id res chain seq x y z
N MET A 1 -16.57 -83.52 -2.11
CA MET A 1 -15.23 -83.70 -1.51
C MET A 1 -14.60 -82.31 -1.45
N THR A 2 -14.64 -81.62 -0.30
CA THR A 2 -13.55 -81.54 0.71
C THR A 2 -12.23 -81.09 0.06
N MET A 3 -11.56 -80.01 0.48
CA MET A 3 -11.30 -79.52 1.83
C MET A 3 -10.80 -78.07 1.80
N HIS A 4 -11.03 -77.36 2.91
CA HIS A 4 -10.55 -76.02 3.22
C HIS A 4 -9.02 -75.88 3.24
N THR A 5 -8.54 -74.66 2.92
CA THR A 5 -7.37 -74.11 3.64
C THR A 5 -7.55 -72.61 3.86
N ARG A 6 -7.67 -72.24 5.14
CA ARG A 6 -7.60 -70.86 5.65
C ARG A 6 -6.15 -70.42 5.66
N LEU A 7 -5.88 -69.15 5.32
CA LEU A 7 -4.70 -68.47 5.86
C LEU A 7 -5.05 -67.01 6.14
N TRP A 8 -5.05 -66.74 7.45
CA TRP A 8 -5.13 -65.45 8.07
C TRP A 8 -3.82 -64.72 7.86
N ILE A 9 -3.86 -63.43 7.52
CA ILE A 9 -2.74 -62.52 7.77
C ILE A 9 -3.26 -61.37 8.60
N ALA A 10 -2.70 -61.30 9.80
CA ALA A 10 -2.93 -60.29 10.80
C ALA A 10 -2.24 -58.96 10.43
N ALA A 11 -2.92 -57.89 10.83
CA ALA A 11 -2.42 -56.63 11.37
C ALA A 11 -0.99 -56.17 11.06
N LEU A 12 -0.89 -54.93 10.53
CA LEU A 12 0.07 -53.93 10.99
C LEU A 12 -0.58 -52.55 10.84
N LEU A 13 -1.27 -52.11 11.90
CA LEU A 13 -1.63 -50.71 12.08
C LEU A 13 -0.35 -49.95 12.43
N ALA A 14 0.29 -49.38 11.41
CA ALA A 14 1.32 -48.37 11.63
C ALA A 14 0.62 -47.09 12.11
N ALA A 15 0.55 -46.92 13.43
CA ALA A 15 0.21 -45.65 14.04
C ALA A 15 1.37 -44.67 13.78
N THR A 16 1.34 -44.02 12.62
CA THR A 16 2.18 -42.85 12.38
C THR A 16 1.68 -41.74 13.31
N PRO A 17 2.51 -41.21 14.21
CA PRO A 17 2.16 -39.98 14.90
C PRO A 17 2.15 -38.89 13.83
N ILE A 18 0.95 -38.49 13.40
CA ILE A 18 0.77 -37.24 12.67
C ILE A 18 1.13 -36.17 13.69
N LEU A 19 2.40 -35.76 13.68
CA LEU A 19 2.80 -34.48 14.23
C LEU A 19 1.98 -33.44 13.46
N ALA A 20 0.85 -33.07 14.06
CA ALA A 20 0.09 -31.91 13.68
C ALA A 20 1.02 -30.71 13.86
N LEU A 21 1.80 -30.42 12.83
CA LEU A 21 2.35 -29.10 12.57
C LEU A 21 1.13 -28.21 12.35
N SER A 22 0.52 -27.79 13.45
CA SER A 22 -0.34 -26.61 13.47
C SER A 22 0.42 -25.55 12.68
N PRO A 23 -0.12 -25.01 11.58
CA PRO A 23 0.47 -23.83 11.00
C PRO A 23 0.42 -22.80 12.10
N VAL A 24 1.58 -22.51 12.70
CA VAL A 24 1.75 -21.28 13.47
C VAL A 24 1.39 -20.22 12.46
N ALA A 25 0.17 -19.71 12.58
CA ALA A 25 -0.30 -18.59 11.81
C ALA A 25 0.56 -17.43 12.27
N PHE A 26 1.72 -17.27 11.61
CA PHE A 26 2.53 -16.09 11.76
C PHE A 26 1.57 -14.93 11.52
N PRO A 27 1.32 -14.06 12.53
CA PRO A 27 0.48 -12.90 12.32
C PRO A 27 1.08 -12.19 11.11
N GLY A 28 0.30 -12.10 10.03
CA GLY A 28 0.77 -11.53 8.77
C GLY A 28 1.35 -10.17 9.07
N GLU A 29 2.68 -10.07 9.02
CA GLU A 29 3.43 -8.88 9.33
C GLU A 29 2.85 -7.77 8.44
N ARG A 30 2.10 -6.83 9.03
CA ARG A 30 1.59 -5.67 8.31
C ARG A 30 2.79 -4.78 8.09
N ASN A 31 3.59 -5.12 7.09
CA ASN A 31 4.80 -4.38 6.79
C ASN A 31 4.41 -3.00 6.29
N PRO A 32 4.85 -1.91 6.96
CA PRO A 32 4.57 -0.57 6.51
C PRO A 32 5.15 -0.38 5.11
N GLY A 33 4.37 0.23 4.21
CA GLY A 33 4.81 0.34 2.83
C GLY A 33 3.72 0.75 1.87
N CYS A 34 4.00 0.57 0.58
CA CYS A 34 3.03 0.91 -0.44
C CYS A 34 2.02 -0.21 -0.57
N VAL A 35 0.76 0.15 -0.76
CA VAL A 35 -0.18 -0.83 -1.28
C VAL A 35 0.15 -1.16 -2.73
N ARG A 36 -0.31 -2.32 -3.19
CA ARG A 36 -0.25 -2.67 -4.60
C ARG A 36 -1.09 -1.66 -5.41
N PRO A 37 -0.72 -1.36 -6.67
CA PRO A 37 -1.52 -0.48 -7.51
C PRO A 37 -2.97 -1.00 -7.66
N ASP A 38 -3.93 -0.18 -7.24
CA ASP A 38 -5.37 -0.43 -7.29
C ASP A 38 -6.09 0.69 -8.08
N PRO A 39 -7.42 0.65 -8.25
CA PRO A 39 -8.15 1.70 -8.95
C PRO A 39 -7.96 3.11 -8.35
N SER A 40 -7.87 3.23 -7.02
CA SER A 40 -7.68 4.51 -6.32
C SER A 40 -6.31 5.12 -6.66
N SER A 41 -5.25 4.32 -6.63
CA SER A 41 -3.91 4.76 -7.05
C SER A 41 -3.87 5.27 -8.49
N ARG A 42 -4.58 4.57 -9.40
CA ARG A 42 -4.65 4.93 -10.82
C ARG A 42 -5.45 6.20 -11.03
N TYR A 43 -6.52 6.40 -10.26
CA TYR A 43 -7.30 7.63 -10.28
C TYR A 43 -6.42 8.82 -9.89
N ASN A 44 -5.70 8.75 -8.77
CA ASN A 44 -4.83 9.83 -8.31
C ASN A 44 -3.71 10.13 -9.32
N LEU A 45 -3.08 9.09 -9.90
CA LEU A 45 -2.08 9.27 -10.95
C LEU A 45 -2.66 10.04 -12.15
N ARG A 46 -3.86 9.66 -12.61
CA ARG A 46 -4.54 10.34 -13.73
C ARG A 46 -4.94 11.78 -13.38
N LEU A 47 -5.42 12.02 -12.17
CA LEU A 47 -5.80 13.33 -11.68
C LEU A 47 -4.58 14.28 -11.75
N PHE A 48 -3.47 13.92 -11.11
CA PHE A 48 -2.27 14.77 -11.12
C PHE A 48 -1.68 14.92 -12.52
N THR A 49 -1.69 13.86 -13.34
CA THR A 49 -1.27 13.94 -14.75
C THR A 49 -2.13 14.94 -15.53
N SER A 50 -3.45 14.96 -15.30
CA SER A 50 -4.38 15.91 -15.93
C SER A 50 -4.14 17.34 -15.45
N LEU A 51 -3.94 17.54 -14.14
CA LEU A 51 -3.62 18.85 -13.55
C LEU A 51 -2.34 19.45 -14.15
N MET A 52 -1.30 18.63 -14.40
CA MET A 52 -0.07 19.10 -15.06
C MET A 52 -0.28 19.59 -16.50
N ARG A 53 -1.30 19.07 -17.20
CA ARG A 53 -1.60 19.44 -18.59
C ARG A 53 -2.51 20.65 -18.70
N ARG A 54 -3.54 20.72 -17.84
CA ARG A 54 -4.53 21.81 -17.81
C ARG A 54 -3.89 23.13 -17.38
N LYS A 55 -4.19 24.25 -18.05
CA LYS A 55 -3.64 25.58 -17.71
C LYS A 55 -4.67 26.53 -17.10
N ASP A 56 -5.82 26.01 -16.67
CA ASP A 56 -6.87 26.80 -16.04
C ASP A 56 -6.58 27.11 -14.57
N ASP A 57 -7.29 28.10 -14.03
CA ASP A 57 -7.12 28.60 -12.67
C ASP A 57 -7.41 27.53 -11.61
N ASN A 58 -8.37 26.64 -11.86
CA ASN A 58 -8.68 25.53 -10.96
C ASN A 58 -7.49 24.58 -10.85
N ALA A 59 -6.88 24.19 -11.98
CA ALA A 59 -5.70 23.35 -11.97
C ALA A 59 -4.52 24.02 -11.24
N ARG A 60 -4.32 25.33 -11.43
CA ARG A 60 -3.29 26.09 -10.70
C ARG A 60 -3.58 26.09 -9.19
N ALA A 61 -4.80 26.39 -8.78
CA ALA A 61 -5.20 26.42 -7.38
C ALA A 61 -5.00 25.05 -6.71
N THR A 62 -5.42 23.96 -7.36
CA THR A 62 -5.21 22.61 -6.83
C THR A 62 -3.72 22.30 -6.64
N LEU A 63 -2.86 22.60 -7.63
CA LEU A 63 -1.41 22.36 -7.48
C LEU A 63 -0.80 23.16 -6.32
N VAL A 64 -1.28 24.39 -6.09
CA VAL A 64 -0.88 25.22 -4.94
C VAL A 64 -1.34 24.61 -3.62
N THR A 65 -2.60 24.17 -3.52
CA THR A 65 -3.13 23.48 -2.32
C THR A 65 -2.28 22.27 -1.96
N TYR A 66 -1.88 21.48 -2.95
CA TYR A 66 -1.03 20.32 -2.75
C TYR A 66 0.47 20.66 -2.60
N SER A 67 0.86 21.93 -2.65
CA SER A 67 2.27 22.37 -2.62
C SER A 67 3.17 21.67 -3.64
N VAL A 68 2.63 21.38 -4.83
CA VAL A 68 3.36 20.73 -5.92
C VAL A 68 3.67 21.72 -7.05
N PRO A 69 4.92 21.76 -7.54
CA PRO A 69 5.24 22.57 -8.70
C PRO A 69 4.60 21.98 -9.96
N ARG A 70 4.39 22.83 -10.96
CA ARG A 70 4.05 22.35 -12.30
C ARG A 70 5.27 21.68 -12.92
N VAL A 71 5.10 20.44 -13.34
CA VAL A 71 6.13 19.60 -13.98
C VAL A 71 5.59 19.00 -15.27
N SER A 72 6.44 18.29 -16.03
CA SER A 72 5.94 17.51 -17.16
C SER A 72 5.00 16.42 -16.65
N ALA A 73 3.95 16.12 -17.42
CA ALA A 73 3.06 15.00 -17.12
C ALA A 73 3.80 13.64 -17.03
N ARG A 74 4.99 13.52 -17.63
CA ARG A 74 5.85 12.32 -17.54
C ARG A 74 6.60 12.21 -16.21
N ASP A 75 6.71 13.31 -15.47
CA ASP A 75 7.36 13.37 -14.16
C ASP A 75 6.39 13.09 -13.00
N VAL A 76 5.15 12.70 -13.33
CA VAL A 76 4.13 12.21 -12.39
C VAL A 76 4.14 10.69 -12.44
N GLN A 77 4.57 10.04 -11.37
CA GLN A 77 4.77 8.59 -11.35
C GLN A 77 4.27 7.99 -10.04
N ALA A 78 3.65 6.82 -10.12
CA ALA A 78 3.38 6.02 -8.94
C ALA A 78 4.69 5.41 -8.42
N VAL A 79 4.90 5.46 -7.10
CA VAL A 79 6.09 4.92 -6.45
C VAL A 79 5.73 3.62 -5.76
N THR A 80 6.48 2.56 -6.06
CA THR A 80 6.31 1.22 -5.48
C THR A 80 7.59 0.67 -4.85
N GLU A 81 8.65 1.49 -4.77
CA GLU A 81 9.94 1.07 -4.24
C GLU A 81 9.88 0.85 -2.72
N PRO A 82 10.19 -0.36 -2.20
CA PRO A 82 9.96 -0.71 -0.79
C PRO A 82 10.57 0.25 0.23
N VAL A 83 11.79 0.74 -0.02
CA VAL A 83 12.50 1.64 0.90
C VAL A 83 11.82 3.01 0.99
N LEU A 84 11.43 3.58 -0.16
CA LEU A 84 10.68 4.84 -0.20
C LEU A 84 9.31 4.67 0.44
N CYS A 85 8.67 3.54 0.18
CA CYS A 85 7.37 3.19 0.74
C CYS A 85 7.37 3.13 2.28
N ALA A 86 8.36 2.46 2.87
CA ALA A 86 8.49 2.39 4.33
C ALA A 86 8.72 3.77 4.94
N ARG A 87 9.63 4.58 4.36
CA ARG A 87 9.91 5.96 4.83
C ARG A 87 8.68 6.85 4.75
N ALA A 88 7.97 6.80 3.62
CA ALA A 88 6.77 7.59 3.40
C ALA A 88 5.65 7.22 4.38
N SER A 89 5.42 5.92 4.63
CA SER A 89 4.41 5.46 5.59
C SER A 89 4.66 6.02 7.00
N VAL A 90 5.92 5.94 7.47
CA VAL A 90 6.33 6.48 8.77
C VAL A 90 6.16 8.00 8.81
N ALA A 91 6.65 8.72 7.79
CA ALA A 91 6.56 10.18 7.73
C ALA A 91 5.10 10.66 7.67
N TYR A 92 4.25 9.95 6.94
CA TYR A 92 2.83 10.22 6.83
C TYR A 92 2.10 10.02 8.17
N GLY A 93 2.34 8.91 8.87
CA GLY A 93 1.80 8.71 10.22
C GLY A 93 2.22 9.81 11.19
N LYS A 94 3.49 10.20 11.17
CA LYS A 94 3.99 11.32 11.98
C LYS A 94 3.31 12.65 11.63
N ALA A 95 3.13 12.95 10.35
CA ALA A 95 2.48 14.17 9.89
C ALA A 95 1.01 14.25 10.34
N LEU A 96 0.31 13.10 10.37
CA LEU A 96 -1.08 13.00 10.82
C LEU A 96 -1.24 12.82 12.33
N ARG A 97 -0.14 12.73 13.09
CA ARG A 97 -0.15 12.36 14.53
C ARG A 97 -0.90 11.05 14.78
N ASP A 98 -0.71 10.09 13.89
CA ASP A 98 -1.39 8.80 13.90
C ASP A 98 -0.34 7.68 13.88
N GLU A 99 -0.29 6.96 14.99
CA GLU A 99 0.70 5.92 15.29
C GLU A 99 0.27 4.52 14.87
N THR A 100 -0.73 4.40 13.97
CA THR A 100 -1.21 3.10 13.49
C THR A 100 -0.05 2.27 12.92
N PRO A 101 0.30 1.13 13.55
CA PRO A 101 1.41 0.32 13.10
C PRO A 101 1.09 -0.36 11.77
N GLY A 102 2.11 -0.50 10.91
CA GLY A 102 1.96 -1.19 9.63
C GLY A 102 1.08 -0.47 8.62
N ARG A 103 0.90 0.84 8.77
CA ARG A 103 0.15 1.66 7.82
C ARG A 103 0.67 1.46 6.40
N ARG A 104 -0.25 1.29 5.46
CA ARG A 104 0.05 1.27 4.04
C ARG A 104 -0.35 2.58 3.39
N VAL A 105 0.33 2.96 2.32
CA VAL A 105 0.13 4.25 1.64
C VAL A 105 0.12 4.10 0.13
N HIS A 106 -0.52 5.04 -0.58
CA HIS A 106 -0.21 5.32 -1.97
C HIS A 106 0.79 6.46 -2.05
N ILE A 107 1.70 6.40 -3.02
CA ILE A 107 2.70 7.44 -3.22
C ILE A 107 2.74 7.83 -4.68
N LEU A 108 2.65 9.14 -4.93
CA LEU A 108 2.95 9.75 -6.22
C LEU A 108 4.19 10.61 -6.10
N ARG A 109 5.17 10.37 -6.97
CA ARG A 109 6.27 11.31 -7.21
C ARG A 109 5.81 12.32 -8.24
N VAL A 110 6.00 13.60 -7.94
CA VAL A 110 5.70 14.73 -8.81
C VAL A 110 6.95 15.61 -8.88
N GLY A 111 7.80 15.36 -9.89
CA GLY A 111 9.13 15.97 -9.96
C GLY A 111 9.99 15.61 -8.75
N ASN A 112 10.20 16.57 -7.84
CA ASN A 112 10.96 16.42 -6.59
C ASN A 112 10.07 16.35 -5.33
N ARG A 113 8.75 16.34 -5.48
CA ARG A 113 7.79 16.21 -4.38
C ARG A 113 7.22 14.80 -4.33
N PHE A 114 6.82 14.36 -3.14
CA PHE A 114 6.09 13.11 -2.93
C PHE A 114 4.74 13.40 -2.30
N ILE A 115 3.66 13.00 -2.97
CA ILE A 115 2.31 13.05 -2.41
C ILE A 115 2.01 11.67 -1.85
N VAL A 116 1.77 11.59 -0.55
CA VAL A 116 1.46 10.36 0.18
C VAL A 116 -0.01 10.40 0.59
N MET A 117 -0.76 9.34 0.27
CA MET A 117 -2.21 9.27 0.46
C MET A 117 -2.59 7.97 1.16
N ASP A 118 -3.72 7.99 1.87
CA ASP A 118 -4.31 6.79 2.45
C ASP A 118 -4.87 5.86 1.35
N PRO A 119 -4.61 4.54 1.39
CA PRO A 119 -5.18 3.58 0.45
C PRO A 119 -6.68 3.38 0.62
N GLU A 120 -7.24 3.68 1.79
CA GLU A 120 -8.68 3.55 2.04
C GLU A 120 -9.48 4.72 1.48
N TYR A 121 -8.86 5.56 0.63
CA TYR A 121 -9.53 6.63 -0.10
C TYR A 121 -10.80 6.13 -0.80
N LYS A 122 -11.93 6.75 -0.46
CA LYS A 122 -13.19 6.66 -1.20
C LYS A 122 -13.50 8.04 -1.74
N VAL A 123 -13.96 8.09 -3.00
CA VAL A 123 -14.16 9.34 -3.77
C VAL A 123 -15.08 10.36 -3.08
N ASP A 124 -15.91 9.93 -2.12
CA ASP A 124 -16.86 10.76 -1.37
C ASP A 124 -16.60 10.78 0.15
N GLN A 125 -15.44 10.28 0.62
CA GLN A 125 -15.05 10.31 2.03
C GLN A 125 -13.63 10.87 2.20
N TYR A 126 -13.42 11.51 3.34
CA TYR A 126 -12.29 12.34 3.68
C TYR A 126 -10.99 12.04 2.93
N HIS A 127 -10.52 12.97 2.08
CA HIS A 127 -9.26 12.84 1.36
C HIS A 127 -8.12 13.30 2.26
N ARG A 128 -7.34 12.35 2.78
CA ARG A 128 -6.09 12.66 3.48
C ARG A 128 -4.91 12.45 2.56
N ALA A 129 -4.22 13.54 2.27
CA ALA A 129 -2.96 13.53 1.54
C ALA A 129 -1.95 14.42 2.25
N VAL A 130 -0.68 14.02 2.20
CA VAL A 130 0.42 14.84 2.69
C VAL A 130 1.48 14.92 1.61
N THR A 131 1.87 16.15 1.25
CA THR A 131 2.96 16.37 0.31
C THR A 131 4.26 16.57 1.09
N PHE A 132 5.30 15.85 0.69
CA PHE A 132 6.64 15.91 1.27
C PHE A 132 7.68 16.41 0.27
N ASP A 133 8.82 16.84 0.82
CA ASP A 133 10.07 16.96 0.07
C ASP A 133 10.61 15.58 -0.35
N SER A 134 11.72 15.56 -1.08
CA SER A 134 12.32 14.33 -1.58
C SER A 134 12.89 13.41 -0.50
N THR A 135 13.02 13.91 0.73
CA THR A 135 13.62 13.22 1.88
C THR A 135 12.59 12.75 2.91
N PHE A 136 11.30 13.08 2.73
CA PHE A 136 10.23 12.84 3.70
C PHE A 136 10.49 13.50 5.07
N SER A 137 11.39 14.50 5.13
CA SER A 137 11.76 15.18 6.38
C SER A 137 10.77 16.27 6.77
N LYS A 138 10.11 16.88 5.77
CA LYS A 138 9.21 18.00 5.97
C LYS A 138 7.91 17.77 5.22
N ALA A 139 6.79 17.81 5.95
CA ALA A 139 5.47 17.98 5.35
C ALA A 139 5.33 19.42 4.84
N LEU A 140 4.98 19.56 3.58
CA LEU A 140 4.83 20.83 2.87
C LEU A 140 3.36 21.26 2.78
N ALA A 141 2.48 20.27 2.63
CA ALA A 141 1.05 20.43 2.69
C ALA A 141 0.45 19.22 3.39
N VAL A 142 -0.56 19.46 4.22
CA VAL A 142 -1.45 18.44 4.79
C VAL A 142 -2.84 18.78 4.29
N ILE A 143 -3.38 17.93 3.43
CA ILE A 143 -4.73 18.04 2.87
C ILE A 143 -5.61 17.08 3.67
N ALA A 144 -6.61 17.63 4.33
CA ALA A 144 -7.68 16.89 4.98
C ALA A 144 -8.98 17.55 4.53
N GLU A 145 -9.53 17.06 3.43
CA GLU A 145 -10.87 17.39 2.95
C GLU A 145 -11.87 16.38 3.49
#